data_AF-A0A925R1Y2-F1
#
_entry.id   AF-A0A925R1Y2-F1
#
_cell.length_a   1.000
_cell.length_b   1.000
_cell.length_c   1.000
_cell.angle_alpha   90.00
_cell.angle_beta   90.00
_cell.angle_gamma   90.00
#
_symmetry.space_group_name_H-M   'P 1'
#
loop_
_entity.id
_entity.type
_entity.pdbx_description
1 polymer ?
#
loop_
_entity_poly.entity_id
_entity_poly.type
_entity_poly.pdbx_seq_one_letter_code
_entity_poly.pdbx_strand_id
1 'polypeptide(L)'
;MQEIDTLVFIIGCIAILAVLYGPWQEYWIEWARQKMFDAREELFNAAGDGLFSYKDRRYRDVRSEIESFIRFAHKISIARLLVYRFVLKDQFHVNSKGLAFSGIEDGPQKQAVFKVTRCVLRAILVMMVMRNPLLWGPVCLLVLFVIVAHQQRRAKEYVLCAGRAMLEYIRDAARAENAVPHLRIFSLVR
;
A
#
# COMPACT_ATOMS: atom_id res chain seq x y z
N MET A 1 28.75 -17.37 -15.30
CA MET A 1 28.37 -16.14 -14.55
C MET A 1 26.86 -15.89 -14.67
N GLN A 2 26.32 -15.79 -15.89
CA GLN A 2 24.87 -15.58 -16.14
C GLN A 2 23.91 -16.61 -15.48
N GLU A 3 24.31 -17.87 -15.36
CA GLU A 3 23.47 -18.91 -14.72
C GLU A 3 23.28 -18.67 -13.21
N ILE A 4 24.34 -18.20 -12.53
CA ILE A 4 24.30 -17.93 -11.08
C ILE A 4 23.39 -16.73 -10.82
N ASP A 5 23.49 -15.67 -11.63
CA ASP A 5 22.66 -14.48 -11.51
C ASP A 5 21.17 -14.81 -11.66
N THR A 6 20.85 -15.72 -12.59
CA THR A 6 19.47 -16.17 -12.83
C THR A 6 18.92 -16.95 -11.63
N LEU A 7 19.72 -17.86 -11.05
CA LEU A 7 19.30 -18.63 -9.87
C LEU A 7 19.07 -17.72 -8.66
N VAL A 8 19.98 -16.78 -8.41
CA VAL A 8 19.84 -15.81 -7.31
C VAL A 8 18.57 -14.98 -7.49
N PHE A 9 18.27 -14.54 -8.71
CA PHE A 9 17.04 -13.81 -9.02
C PHE A 9 15.77 -14.64 -8.74
N ILE A 10 15.73 -15.91 -9.16
CA ILE A 10 14.59 -16.79 -8.93
C ILE A 10 14.38 -17.03 -7.43
N ILE A 11 15.45 -17.33 -6.70
CA ILE A 11 15.41 -17.52 -5.24
C ILE A 11 14.90 -16.26 -4.55
N GLY A 12 15.39 -15.08 -4.97
CA GLY A 12 14.90 -13.80 -4.46
C GLY A 12 13.41 -13.60 -4.69
N CYS A 13 12.92 -13.92 -5.89
CA CYS A 13 11.49 -13.87 -6.20
C CYS A 13 10.67 -14.82 -5.30
N ILE A 14 11.13 -16.05 -5.11
CA ILE A 14 10.45 -17.03 -4.25
C ILE A 14 10.42 -16.54 -2.80
N ALA A 15 11.53 -16.02 -2.28
CA ALA A 15 11.61 -15.49 -0.92
C ALA A 15 10.63 -14.31 -0.71
N ILE A 16 10.56 -13.39 -1.66
CA ILE A 16 9.61 -12.26 -1.62
C ILE A 16 8.17 -12.78 -1.63
N LEU A 17 7.84 -13.73 -2.51
CA LEU A 17 6.51 -14.35 -2.55
C LEU A 17 6.18 -15.06 -1.24
N ALA A 18 7.12 -15.80 -0.65
CA ALA A 18 6.91 -16.47 0.63
C ALA A 18 6.58 -15.48 1.76
N VAL A 19 7.29 -14.35 1.81
CA VAL A 19 7.02 -13.29 2.82
C VAL A 19 5.66 -12.61 2.57
N LEU A 20 5.35 -12.27 1.32
CA LEU A 20 4.11 -11.58 0.95
C LEU A 20 2.85 -12.44 1.14
N TYR A 21 2.95 -13.75 0.91
CA TYR A 21 1.81 -14.66 1.03
C TYR A 21 1.72 -15.36 2.40
N GLY A 22 2.78 -15.39 3.19
CA GLY A 22 2.77 -15.91 4.56
C GLY A 22 2.67 -14.80 5.61
N PRO A 23 3.79 -14.41 6.27
CA PRO A 23 3.79 -13.50 7.42
C PRO A 23 3.08 -12.17 7.20
N TRP A 24 3.17 -11.60 6.00
CA TRP A 24 2.51 -10.33 5.68
C TRP A 24 0.98 -10.44 5.79
N GLN A 25 0.39 -11.53 5.31
CA GLN A 25 -1.06 -11.71 5.37
C GLN A 25 -1.53 -11.90 6.82
N GLU A 26 -0.79 -12.68 7.59
CA GLU A 26 -1.09 -12.93 9.01
C GLU A 26 -1.03 -11.64 9.82
N TYR A 27 -0.02 -10.80 9.58
CA TYR A 27 0.11 -9.50 10.23
C TYR A 27 -1.14 -8.63 10.04
N TRP A 28 -1.64 -8.51 8.81
CA TRP A 28 -2.82 -7.68 8.55
C TRP A 28 -4.11 -8.26 9.14
N ILE A 29 -4.22 -9.58 9.22
CA ILE A 29 -5.35 -10.25 9.89
C ILE A 29 -5.33 -9.94 11.39
N GLU A 30 -4.18 -10.07 12.03
CA GLU A 30 -4.03 -9.77 13.47
C GLU A 30 -4.23 -8.28 13.77
N TRP A 31 -3.69 -7.40 12.93
CA TRP A 31 -3.93 -5.96 13.04
C TRP A 31 -5.42 -5.62 12.96
N ALA A 32 -6.16 -6.21 12.01
CA ALA A 32 -7.59 -6.01 11.89
C ALA A 32 -8.34 -6.56 13.10
N ARG A 33 -7.93 -7.73 13.61
CA ARG A 33 -8.49 -8.34 14.80
C ARG A 33 -8.33 -7.42 16.01
N GLN A 34 -7.14 -6.86 16.20
CA GLN A 34 -6.88 -5.90 17.28
C GLN A 34 -7.81 -4.69 17.17
N LYS A 35 -7.94 -4.10 15.97
CA LYS A 35 -8.84 -2.94 15.76
C LYS A 35 -10.30 -3.26 16.07
N MET A 36 -10.74 -4.49 15.84
CA MET A 36 -12.09 -4.93 16.18
C MET A 36 -12.26 -5.19 17.69
N PHE A 37 -11.22 -5.65 18.39
CA PHE A 37 -11.21 -5.69 19.86
C PHE A 37 -11.30 -4.29 20.45
N ASP A 38 -10.51 -3.33 19.95
CA ASP A 38 -10.57 -1.92 20.39
C ASP A 38 -11.99 -1.35 20.19
N ALA A 39 -12.61 -1.61 19.03
CA ALA A 39 -13.96 -1.16 18.73
C ALA A 39 -15.03 -1.80 19.62
N ARG A 40 -14.86 -3.09 20.00
CA ARG A 40 -15.73 -3.77 20.96
C ARG A 40 -15.59 -3.18 22.36
N GLU A 41 -14.38 -2.82 22.77
CA GLU A 41 -14.12 -2.17 24.06
C GLU A 41 -14.77 -0.78 24.12
N GLU A 42 -14.67 0.01 23.05
CA GLU A 42 -15.37 1.30 22.94
C GLU A 42 -16.89 1.14 23.08
N LEU A 43 -17.48 0.13 22.43
CA LEU A 43 -18.90 -0.19 22.57
C LEU A 43 -19.26 -0.60 24.00
N PHE A 44 -18.37 -1.33 24.69
CA PHE A 44 -18.58 -1.75 26.08
C PHE A 44 -18.51 -0.57 27.06
N ASN A 45 -17.55 0.34 26.86
CA ASN A 45 -17.40 1.54 27.67
C ASN A 45 -18.61 2.47 27.50
N ALA A 46 -19.09 2.66 26.27
CA ALA A 46 -20.30 3.42 26.01
C ALA A 46 -21.53 2.84 26.75
N ALA A 47 -21.65 1.51 26.85
CA ALA A 47 -22.69 0.89 27.66
C ALA A 47 -22.48 1.11 29.17
N GLY A 48 -21.23 1.10 29.64
CA GLY A 48 -20.85 1.42 31.02
C GLY A 48 -21.21 2.86 31.42
N ASP A 49 -21.09 3.80 30.49
CA ASP A 49 -21.47 5.22 30.66
C ASP A 49 -22.99 5.44 30.63
N GLY A 50 -23.79 4.37 30.49
CA GLY A 50 -25.24 4.44 30.46
C GLY A 50 -25.83 4.83 29.10
N LEU A 51 -25.02 4.95 28.03
CA LEU A 51 -25.55 5.19 26.68
C LEU A 51 -26.40 4.02 26.20
N PHE A 52 -26.05 2.79 26.59
CA PHE A 52 -26.78 1.57 26.23
C PHE A 52 -27.02 0.68 27.44
N SER A 53 -28.17 0.03 27.49
CA SER A 53 -28.37 -1.12 28.38
C SER A 53 -27.68 -2.35 27.79
N TYR A 54 -26.94 -3.11 28.60
CA TYR A 54 -26.39 -4.41 28.18
C TYR A 54 -27.47 -5.42 27.75
N LYS A 55 -28.72 -5.22 28.18
CA LYS A 55 -29.87 -6.04 27.79
C LYS A 55 -30.51 -5.58 26.48
N ASP A 56 -30.13 -4.41 25.97
CA ASP A 56 -30.64 -3.90 24.69
C ASP A 56 -30.23 -4.87 23.56
N ARG A 57 -31.23 -5.27 22.78
CA ARG A 57 -31.04 -6.11 21.61
C ARG A 57 -30.02 -5.52 20.64
N ARG A 58 -30.03 -4.19 20.45
CA ARG A 58 -29.13 -3.50 19.51
C ARG A 58 -27.67 -3.62 19.92
N TYR A 59 -27.38 -3.41 21.21
CA TYR A 59 -26.03 -3.60 21.76
C TYR A 59 -25.54 -5.03 21.51
N ARG A 60 -26.41 -6.02 21.78
CA ARG A 60 -26.09 -7.43 21.58
C ARG A 60 -25.85 -7.79 20.11
N ASP A 61 -26.66 -7.25 19.21
CA ASP A 61 -26.55 -7.51 17.77
C ASP A 61 -25.20 -6.98 17.24
N VAL A 62 -24.87 -5.70 17.51
CA VAL A 62 -23.59 -5.10 17.11
C VAL A 62 -22.41 -5.86 17.72
N ARG A 63 -22.47 -6.19 19.02
CA ARG A 63 -21.41 -6.97 19.68
C ARG A 63 -21.23 -8.34 19.03
N SER A 64 -22.32 -9.03 18.69
CA SER A 64 -22.29 -10.34 18.03
C SER A 64 -21.71 -10.25 16.62
N GLU A 65 -21.96 -9.16 15.90
CA GLU A 65 -21.36 -8.91 14.59
C GLU A 65 -19.84 -8.72 14.70
N ILE A 66 -19.39 -7.86 15.62
CA ILE A 66 -17.95 -7.64 15.85
C ILE A 66 -17.25 -8.95 16.21
N GLU A 67 -17.84 -9.74 17.11
CA GLU A 67 -17.33 -11.07 17.48
C GLU A 67 -17.24 -12.02 16.28
N SER A 68 -18.23 -11.98 15.38
CA SER A 68 -18.21 -12.76 14.15
C SER A 68 -17.09 -12.31 13.22
N PHE A 69 -16.87 -11.00 13.07
CA PHE A 69 -15.77 -10.48 12.26
C PHE A 69 -14.40 -10.84 12.85
N ILE A 70 -14.23 -10.79 14.17
CA ILE A 70 -13.00 -11.24 14.87
C ILE A 70 -12.71 -12.71 14.55
N ARG A 71 -13.73 -13.58 14.71
CA ARG A 71 -13.60 -15.03 14.47
C ARG A 71 -13.31 -15.36 13.01
N PHE A 72 -13.96 -14.66 12.09
CA PHE A 72 -13.89 -14.96 10.66
C PHE A 72 -12.98 -14.01 9.86
N ALA A 73 -12.19 -13.15 10.51
CA ALA A 73 -11.29 -12.19 9.87
C ALA A 73 -10.40 -12.83 8.79
N HIS A 74 -9.83 -14.00 9.09
CA HIS A 74 -8.99 -14.76 8.15
C HIS A 74 -9.76 -15.25 6.91
N LYS A 75 -11.06 -15.53 7.04
CA LYS A 75 -11.94 -15.99 5.95
C LYS A 75 -12.41 -14.86 5.05
N ILE A 76 -12.29 -13.61 5.48
CA ILE A 76 -12.70 -12.42 4.74
C ILE A 76 -11.60 -12.07 3.73
N SER A 77 -11.87 -12.32 2.44
CA SER A 77 -10.99 -11.91 1.33
C SER A 77 -11.80 -11.34 0.18
N ILE A 78 -11.21 -10.40 -0.58
CA ILE A 78 -11.86 -9.78 -1.74
C ILE A 78 -12.21 -10.84 -2.78
N ALA A 79 -11.29 -11.76 -3.06
CA ALA A 79 -11.51 -12.84 -4.01
C ALA A 79 -12.75 -13.67 -3.64
N ARG A 80 -12.88 -14.02 -2.37
CA ARG A 80 -14.03 -14.78 -1.88
C ARG A 80 -15.30 -13.93 -1.94
N LEU A 81 -15.25 -12.65 -1.60
CA LEU A 81 -16.39 -11.72 -1.73
C LEU A 81 -16.88 -11.62 -3.19
N LEU A 82 -15.95 -11.48 -4.14
CA LEU A 82 -16.25 -11.42 -5.57
C LEU A 82 -16.80 -12.76 -6.07
N VAL A 83 -16.17 -13.89 -5.70
CA VAL A 83 -16.69 -15.22 -6.03
C VAL A 83 -18.10 -15.42 -5.48
N TYR A 84 -18.36 -15.05 -4.22
CA TYR A 84 -19.72 -15.11 -3.67
C TYR A 84 -20.70 -14.22 -4.46
N ARG A 85 -20.31 -12.98 -4.77
CA ARG A 85 -21.13 -12.01 -5.52
C ARG A 85 -21.50 -12.51 -6.91
N PHE A 86 -20.57 -13.17 -7.61
CA PHE A 86 -20.76 -13.61 -8.99
C PHE A 86 -21.29 -15.04 -9.12
N VAL A 87 -20.93 -15.95 -8.21
CA VAL A 87 -21.22 -17.39 -8.32
C VAL A 87 -22.37 -17.84 -7.41
N LEU A 88 -22.49 -17.27 -6.21
CA LEU A 88 -23.38 -17.77 -5.15
C LEU A 88 -24.48 -16.77 -4.80
N LYS A 89 -25.11 -16.20 -5.83
CA LYS A 89 -26.07 -15.08 -5.79
C LYS A 89 -27.20 -15.20 -4.75
N ASP A 90 -27.48 -16.42 -4.24
CA ASP A 90 -28.63 -16.71 -3.37
C ASP A 90 -28.34 -17.21 -1.93
N GLN A 91 -27.10 -17.48 -1.51
CA GLN A 91 -26.87 -18.21 -0.24
C GLN A 91 -26.32 -17.40 0.94
N PHE A 92 -25.87 -16.16 0.72
CA PHE A 92 -25.45 -15.31 1.83
C PHE A 92 -26.60 -14.41 2.28
N HIS A 93 -27.56 -15.00 3.00
CA HIS A 93 -28.35 -14.23 3.96
C HIS A 93 -27.40 -13.78 5.08
N VAL A 94 -26.55 -12.77 4.82
CA VAL A 94 -26.08 -11.90 5.91
C VAL A 94 -27.37 -11.45 6.55
N ASN A 95 -27.57 -11.75 7.83
CA ASN A 95 -28.76 -11.30 8.56
C ASN A 95 -28.67 -9.78 8.61
N SER A 96 -29.11 -9.12 7.54
CA SER A 96 -28.98 -7.69 7.25
C SER A 96 -29.72 -6.84 8.28
N LYS A 97 -30.51 -7.50 9.14
CA LYS A 97 -31.10 -6.94 10.35
C LYS A 97 -30.06 -6.41 11.34
N GLY A 98 -28.84 -6.95 11.39
CA GLY A 98 -27.84 -6.53 12.39
C GLY A 98 -27.18 -5.16 12.11
N LEU A 99 -27.18 -4.70 10.85
CA LEU A 99 -26.74 -3.36 10.43
C LEU A 99 -27.91 -2.42 10.08
N ALA A 100 -29.14 -2.94 10.03
CA ALA A 100 -30.32 -2.12 9.77
C ALA A 100 -30.65 -1.29 11.02
N PHE A 101 -30.02 -0.12 11.12
CA PHE A 101 -30.30 0.96 12.09
C PHE A 101 -31.72 1.56 11.97
N SER A 102 -32.63 0.90 11.24
CA SER A 102 -33.99 1.34 11.02
C SER A 102 -34.75 1.32 12.36
N GLY A 103 -34.88 2.50 12.97
CA GLY A 103 -35.61 2.69 14.23
C GLY A 103 -34.83 3.37 15.36
N ILE A 104 -33.56 3.77 15.15
CA ILE A 104 -32.84 4.59 16.13
C ILE A 104 -33.09 6.07 15.82
N GLU A 105 -33.81 6.75 16.70
CA GLU A 105 -33.92 8.21 16.70
C GLU A 105 -32.51 8.84 16.72
N ASP A 106 -32.33 9.97 16.04
CA ASP A 106 -31.05 10.66 15.96
C ASP A 106 -30.61 11.15 17.35
N GLY A 107 -29.81 10.32 18.03
CA GLY A 107 -29.32 10.56 19.38
C GLY A 107 -27.88 10.11 19.58
N PRO A 108 -27.31 10.33 20.79
CA PRO A 108 -25.93 9.99 21.10
C PRO A 108 -25.64 8.48 20.96
N GLN A 109 -26.65 7.64 21.16
CA GLN A 109 -26.61 6.19 20.91
C GLN A 109 -26.25 5.86 19.45
N LYS A 110 -26.92 6.52 18.50
CA LYS A 110 -26.69 6.27 17.07
C LYS A 110 -25.25 6.62 16.70
N GLN A 111 -24.75 7.76 17.18
CA GLN A 111 -23.39 8.21 16.88
C GLN A 111 -22.32 7.25 17.41
N ALA A 112 -22.49 6.75 18.65
CA ALA A 112 -21.57 5.78 19.23
C ALA A 112 -21.52 4.48 18.41
N VAL A 113 -22.68 3.93 18.02
CA VAL A 113 -22.69 2.72 17.18
C VAL A 113 -22.09 3.00 15.79
N PHE A 114 -22.47 4.10 15.14
CA PHE A 114 -21.91 4.46 13.83
C PHE A 114 -20.39 4.59 13.86
N LYS A 115 -19.83 5.17 14.92
CA LYS A 115 -18.39 5.30 15.11
C LYS A 115 -17.71 3.93 15.18
N VAL A 116 -18.24 3.02 16.02
CA VAL A 116 -17.74 1.65 16.17
C VAL A 116 -17.85 0.88 14.85
N THR A 117 -19.00 0.90 14.19
CA THR A 117 -19.22 0.24 12.91
C THR A 117 -18.27 0.76 11.84
N ARG A 118 -18.07 2.07 11.74
CA ARG A 118 -17.14 2.66 10.78
C ARG A 118 -15.69 2.27 11.06
N CYS A 119 -15.31 2.16 12.33
CA CYS A 119 -13.99 1.68 12.73
C CYS A 119 -13.75 0.24 12.25
N VAL A 120 -14.71 -0.65 12.52
CA VAL A 120 -14.67 -2.06 12.09
C VAL A 120 -14.63 -2.18 10.57
N LEU A 121 -15.52 -1.48 9.85
CA LEU A 121 -15.55 -1.49 8.39
C LEU A 121 -14.24 -0.98 7.78
N ARG A 122 -13.68 0.11 8.33
CA ARG A 122 -12.39 0.64 7.89
C ARG A 122 -11.26 -0.36 8.12
N ALA A 123 -11.22 -1.03 9.28
CA ALA A 123 -10.22 -2.05 9.57
C ALA A 123 -10.30 -3.23 8.59
N ILE A 124 -11.51 -3.72 8.32
CA ILE A 124 -11.74 -4.79 7.35
C ILE A 124 -11.32 -4.37 5.94
N LEU A 125 -11.69 -3.16 5.49
CA LEU A 125 -11.33 -2.65 4.16
C LEU A 125 -9.81 -2.50 4.01
N VAL A 126 -9.13 -1.93 5.02
CA VAL A 126 -7.67 -1.81 5.01
C VAL A 126 -7.04 -3.20 4.93
N MET A 127 -7.43 -4.13 5.80
CA MET A 127 -6.94 -5.51 5.78
C MET A 127 -7.15 -6.16 4.40
N MET A 128 -8.33 -6.01 3.81
CA MET A 128 -8.65 -6.57 2.49
C MET A 128 -7.72 -6.03 1.38
N VAL A 129 -7.45 -4.72 1.38
CA VAL A 129 -6.56 -4.08 0.40
C VAL A 129 -5.10 -4.48 0.65
N MET A 130 -4.65 -4.49 1.90
CA MET A 130 -3.28 -4.85 2.26
C MET A 130 -2.96 -6.33 1.99
N ARG A 131 -3.96 -7.23 2.08
CA ARG A 131 -3.81 -8.66 1.78
C ARG A 131 -3.68 -8.99 0.30
N ASN A 132 -4.04 -8.08 -0.60
CA ASN A 132 -4.04 -8.37 -2.04
C ASN A 132 -2.82 -7.72 -2.71
N PRO A 133 -1.65 -8.40 -2.76
CA PRO A 133 -0.42 -7.86 -3.35
C PRO A 133 -0.59 -7.48 -4.82
N LEU A 134 -1.57 -8.05 -5.53
CA LEU A 134 -1.88 -7.65 -6.90
C LEU A 134 -2.31 -6.19 -7.00
N LEU A 135 -3.04 -5.65 -6.00
CA LEU A 135 -3.41 -4.24 -5.96
C LEU A 135 -2.19 -3.34 -5.74
N TRP A 136 -1.16 -3.86 -5.08
CA TRP A 136 0.11 -3.17 -4.88
C TRP A 136 1.02 -3.24 -6.11
N GLY A 137 0.80 -4.19 -7.02
CA GLY A 137 1.55 -4.36 -8.25
C GLY A 137 1.69 -3.06 -9.06
N PRO A 138 0.58 -2.40 -9.46
CA PRO A 138 0.64 -1.12 -10.17
C PRO A 138 1.34 -0.01 -9.37
N VAL A 139 1.18 0.02 -8.06
CA VAL A 139 1.84 1.01 -7.18
C VAL A 139 3.35 0.78 -7.18
N CYS A 140 3.79 -0.47 -7.00
CA CYS A 140 5.19 -0.85 -7.07
C CYS A 140 5.80 -0.56 -8.46
N LEU A 141 5.07 -0.84 -9.54
CA LEU A 141 5.50 -0.52 -10.90
C LEU A 141 5.62 0.99 -11.13
N LEU A 142 4.68 1.78 -10.62
CA LEU A 142 4.74 3.24 -10.71
C LEU A 142 5.92 3.81 -9.91
N VAL A 143 6.16 3.32 -8.70
CA VAL A 143 7.32 3.69 -7.89
C VAL A 143 8.62 3.32 -8.60
N LEU A 144 8.72 2.11 -9.15
CA LEU A 144 9.87 1.68 -9.94
C LEU A 144 10.09 2.58 -11.17
N PHE A 145 9.01 2.90 -11.88
CA PHE A 145 9.06 3.81 -13.03
C PHE A 145 9.59 5.19 -12.64
N VAL A 146 9.12 5.75 -11.52
CA VAL A 146 9.61 7.04 -11.00
C VAL A 146 11.10 6.97 -10.65
N ILE A 147 11.54 5.89 -10.00
CA ILE A 147 12.96 5.68 -9.66
C ILE A 147 13.81 5.60 -10.94
N VAL A 148 13.40 4.79 -11.92
CA VAL A 148 14.12 4.65 -13.20
C VAL A 148 14.15 5.97 -13.96
N ALA A 149 13.02 6.69 -14.04
CA ALA A 149 12.95 8.00 -14.67
C ALA A 149 13.85 9.02 -13.96
N HIS A 150 13.93 8.97 -12.63
CA HIS A 150 14.83 9.81 -11.85
C HIS A 150 16.30 9.48 -12.12
N GLN A 151 16.68 8.20 -12.19
CA GLN A 151 18.03 7.79 -12.55
C GLN A 151 18.42 8.20 -13.97
N GLN A 152 17.50 8.05 -14.93
CA GLN A 152 17.72 8.46 -16.32
C GLN A 152 17.91 9.99 -16.44
N ARG A 153 17.18 10.78 -15.65
CA ARG A 153 17.38 12.23 -15.58
C ARG A 153 18.77 12.58 -15.05
N ARG A 154 19.20 11.97 -13.95
CA ARG A 154 20.56 12.17 -13.40
C ARG A 154 21.64 11.78 -14.40
N ALA A 155 21.49 10.64 -15.09
CA ALA A 155 22.45 10.20 -16.09
C ALA A 155 22.61 11.22 -17.24
N LYS A 156 21.49 11.79 -17.73
CA LYS A 156 21.53 12.84 -18.76
C LYS A 156 22.24 14.10 -18.28
N GLU A 157 22.01 14.52 -17.03
CA GLU A 157 22.71 15.68 -16.44
C GLU A 157 24.22 15.46 -16.38
N TYR A 158 24.67 14.28 -15.94
CA TYR A 158 26.10 13.93 -15.93
C TYR A 158 26.73 13.98 -17.33
N VAL A 159 26.04 13.44 -18.33
CA VAL A 159 26.52 13.46 -19.73
C VAL A 159 26.61 14.88 -20.27
N LEU A 160 25.62 15.74 -19.98
CA LEU A 160 25.61 17.14 -20.41
C LEU A 160 26.73 17.96 -19.74
N CYS A 161 26.98 17.74 -18.45
CA CYS A 161 28.07 18.41 -17.73
C CYS A 161 29.44 17.98 -18.26
N ALA A 162 29.65 16.67 -18.47
CA ALA A 162 30.88 16.16 -19.06
C ALA A 162 31.12 16.72 -20.47
N GLY A 163 30.07 16.82 -21.29
CA GLY A 163 30.15 17.41 -22.62
C GLY A 163 30.52 18.91 -22.61
N ARG A 164 29.96 19.70 -21.68
CA ARG A 164 30.33 21.13 -21.54
C ARG A 164 31.78 21.30 -21.09
N ALA A 165 32.22 20.55 -20.09
CA ALA A 165 33.60 20.59 -19.62
C ALA A 165 34.60 20.25 -20.73
N MET A 166 34.27 19.25 -21.56
CA MET A 166 35.10 18.87 -22.71
C MET A 166 35.16 19.97 -23.78
N LEU A 167 34.04 20.64 -24.07
CA LEU A 167 34.01 21.75 -25.04
C LEU A 167 34.76 22.98 -24.55
N GLU A 168 34.68 23.30 -23.25
CA GLU A 168 35.47 24.37 -22.63
C GLU A 168 36.96 24.06 -22.72
N TYR A 169 37.37 22.84 -22.40
CA TYR A 169 38.75 22.39 -22.53
C TYR A 169 39.28 22.53 -23.97
N ILE A 170 38.51 22.08 -24.98
CA ILE A 170 38.89 22.21 -26.40
C ILE A 170 39.00 23.69 -26.80
N ARG A 171 38.06 24.52 -26.35
CA ARG A 171 38.05 25.97 -26.64
C ARG A 171 39.27 26.68 -26.05
N ASP A 172 39.64 26.34 -24.82
CA ASP A 172 40.79 26.95 -24.14
C ASP A 172 42.12 26.47 -24.74
N ALA A 173 42.22 25.20 -25.13
CA ALA A 173 43.36 24.68 -25.88
C ALA A 173 43.55 25.42 -27.22
N ALA A 174 42.47 25.64 -27.98
CA ALA A 174 42.52 26.38 -29.24
C ALA A 174 42.87 27.86 -29.05
N ARG A 175 42.46 28.49 -27.93
CA ARG A 175 42.88 29.86 -27.59
C ARG A 175 44.36 29.94 -27.26
N ALA A 176 44.88 28.99 -26.48
CA ALA A 176 46.30 28.94 -26.13
C ALA A 176 47.18 28.81 -27.38
N GLU A 177 46.77 27.99 -28.36
CA GLU A 177 47.48 27.85 -29.63
C GLU A 177 47.48 29.15 -30.45
N ASN A 178 46.36 29.89 -30.48
CA ASN A 178 46.28 31.16 -31.19
C ASN A 178 46.97 32.33 -30.46
N ALA A 179 47.13 32.26 -29.13
CA ALA A 179 47.79 33.28 -28.32
C ALA A 179 49.32 33.28 -28.44
N VAL A 180 49.92 32.27 -29.11
CA VAL A 180 51.37 32.18 -29.36
C VAL A 180 51.66 32.34 -30.87
N PRO A 181 51.40 33.50 -31.49
CA PRO A 181 51.57 33.70 -32.93
C PRO A 181 53.03 33.67 -33.39
N HIS A 182 54.00 33.86 -32.49
CA HIS A 182 55.41 34.02 -32.81
C HIS A 182 56.18 32.70 -33.06
N LEU A 183 55.56 31.53 -32.82
CA LEU A 183 56.17 30.22 -33.12
C LEU A 183 55.71 29.58 -34.45
N ARG A 184 54.77 30.20 -35.18
CA ARG A 184 54.31 29.71 -36.49
C ARG A 184 55.32 29.86 -37.64
N ILE A 185 56.45 30.52 -37.42
CA ILE A 185 57.44 30.76 -38.48
C ILE A 185 58.35 29.53 -38.74
N PHE A 186 58.43 28.56 -37.81
CA PHE A 186 59.38 27.45 -37.93
C PHE A 186 58.84 26.15 -38.55
N SER A 187 57.54 26.00 -38.81
CA SER A 187 56.96 24.74 -39.33
C SER A 187 56.58 24.74 -40.81
N LEU A 188 56.86 25.82 -41.56
CA LEU A 188 56.59 25.95 -42.99
C LEU A 188 57.87 25.81 -43.87
N VAL A 189 59.00 25.44 -43.26
CA VAL A 189 60.25 25.13 -43.96
C VAL A 189 60.58 23.65 -43.78
N ARG A 190 59.84 22.77 -44.45
CA ARG A 190 60.34 21.46 -44.88
C ARG A 190 59.51 20.87 -46.00
#